data_AF-A0A2W5MS21-F1
#
_entry.id   AF-A0A2W5MS21-F1
#
_cell.length_a   1.000
_cell.length_b   1.000
_cell.length_c   1.000
_cell.angle_alpha   90.00
_cell.angle_beta   90.00
_cell.angle_gamma   90.00
#
_symmetry.space_group_name_H-M   'P 1'
#
loop_
_entity.id
_entity.type
_entity.pdbx_description
1 polymer ?
#
loop_
_entity_poly.entity_id
_entity_poly.type
_entity_poly.pdbx_seq_one_letter_code
_entity_poly.pdbx_strand_id
1 'polypeptide(L)'
;MSSNLNFQINYGNVGLPAQTPAMVRPDPKAPLFASEDGMVASLSNNECIFQVRSTGETHVMTYQVLQALDQCREFRSLDEHVNRILSTVSGLNVPREGVSQVLQSLVGRGLVVEDRAFLARLAETPAVEQAPLRAVFIRACDRPLQLERLLASLTDYERRFRAGHRYVVIDDSVQPESIDRHRDLLREFARSTGAKLTYLGVAEQARLVERLIKAVPAARAAAPQLLLRDPAQPRFGGGRGWNLALLLSAGARLAMFDDDQRLPLRRSEEAREGLDPNPTTPAHVRFFRNIEESLGAGEEVADDPFELHLEASGQALGALSRGARYAIDRTALRGLSLGRLEHLRGGARVLATMHGTTGSSRTESGTWLYQIAADGREDFARDRDSYLRNIEAGSLWYGFQQARVATIGYFTPFSLDNSVLLPCTNPVGRGEDALFSTVTRLIHPQALVMELPVVIGHVQEAARKRSARTQSAHTPRFNHFVSDYVQRQLPDFLADDPAQRLSLLASHLRDIAGAGESARVRHLQEYLSFARADLIERLQQQFESASDAPVYWQADVRTIIEANGRALLAGAAPRLGDWPDTATQADVSAALRSELGQLAAGYEAWPALWSHARDEGERLLSGL
;
A
#
# COMPACT_ATOMS: atom_id res chain seq x y z
N MET A 1 3.79 26.25 -0.38
CA MET A 1 4.65 26.81 -1.45
C MET A 1 5.99 26.09 -1.30
N SER A 2 6.48 25.18 -2.14
CA SER A 2 6.31 24.94 -3.58
C SER A 2 5.23 23.90 -3.92
N SER A 3 4.38 24.24 -4.89
CA SER A 3 3.39 23.37 -5.51
C SER A 3 3.99 22.77 -6.79
N ASN A 4 4.40 21.51 -6.76
CA ASN A 4 4.60 20.76 -8.01
C ASN A 4 3.25 20.21 -8.48
N LEU A 5 2.38 21.15 -8.87
CA LEU A 5 1.30 20.88 -9.82
C LEU A 5 1.97 20.76 -11.18
N ASN A 6 2.25 19.52 -11.62
CA ASN A 6 2.53 19.27 -13.03
C ASN A 6 1.24 19.48 -13.81
N PHE A 7 1.00 20.72 -14.24
CA PHE A 7 -0.01 21.03 -15.25
C PHE A 7 0.40 20.39 -16.57
N GLN A 8 -0.22 19.26 -16.91
CA GLN A 8 -0.25 18.79 -18.30
C GLN A 8 -1.18 19.72 -19.08
N ILE A 9 -0.60 20.64 -19.85
CA ILE A 9 -1.34 21.38 -20.87
C ILE A 9 -1.48 20.45 -22.08
N ASN A 10 -2.66 19.84 -22.22
CA ASN A 10 -3.04 19.12 -23.43
C ASN A 10 -3.50 20.16 -24.46
N TYR A 11 -2.66 20.48 -25.45
CA TYR A 11 -3.10 21.27 -26.58
C TYR A 11 -3.94 20.37 -27.50
N GLY A 12 -5.26 20.62 -27.50
CA GLY A 12 -6.21 19.95 -28.38
C GLY A 12 -5.75 20.02 -29.83
N ASN A 13 -5.67 18.86 -30.47
CA ASN A 13 -5.42 18.71 -31.90
C ASN A 13 -6.67 19.18 -32.66
N VAL A 14 -6.61 20.38 -33.26
CA VAL A 14 -7.63 20.83 -34.21
C VAL A 14 -7.27 20.28 -35.58
N GLY A 15 -8.24 19.63 -36.22
CA GLY A 15 -8.02 18.63 -37.25
C GLY A 15 -7.45 19.10 -38.58
N LEU A 16 -6.58 18.24 -39.13
CA LEU A 16 -6.43 17.95 -40.55
C LEU A 16 -6.30 16.42 -40.70
N PRO A 17 -6.82 15.80 -41.78
CA PRO A 17 -6.77 14.35 -41.95
C PRO A 17 -5.32 13.91 -42.21
N ALA A 18 -4.64 13.45 -41.16
CA ALA A 18 -3.36 12.77 -41.30
C ALA A 18 -3.63 11.40 -41.95
N GLN A 19 -2.94 11.12 -43.06
CA GLN A 19 -2.87 9.77 -43.62
C GLN A 19 -2.43 8.83 -42.50
N THR A 20 -3.27 7.84 -42.19
CA THR A 20 -2.96 6.83 -41.18
C THR A 20 -1.70 6.11 -41.63
N PRO A 21 -0.55 6.25 -40.95
CA PRO A 21 0.63 5.47 -41.31
C PRO A 21 0.25 4.01 -41.16
N ALA A 22 0.69 3.17 -42.10
CA ALA A 22 0.47 1.73 -42.04
C ALA A 22 0.87 1.25 -40.64
N MET A 23 -0.09 0.69 -39.88
CA MET A 23 0.18 0.09 -38.58
C MET A 23 1.21 -1.02 -38.80
N VAL A 24 2.46 -0.75 -38.44
CA VAL A 24 3.47 -1.80 -38.33
C VAL A 24 2.91 -2.80 -37.33
N ARG A 25 2.59 -4.01 -37.81
CA ARG A 25 2.19 -5.09 -36.91
C ARG A 25 3.35 -5.32 -35.96
N PRO A 26 3.18 -5.16 -34.63
CA PRO A 26 4.28 -5.33 -33.70
C PRO A 26 4.82 -6.75 -33.82
N ASP A 27 6.11 -6.91 -34.09
CA ASP A 27 6.75 -8.20 -33.89
C ASP A 27 6.86 -8.44 -32.38
N PRO A 28 6.16 -9.44 -31.81
CA PRO A 28 6.20 -9.71 -30.38
C PRO A 28 7.60 -10.14 -29.90
N LYS A 29 8.49 -10.55 -30.82
CA LYS A 29 9.85 -10.97 -30.49
C LYS A 29 10.88 -9.85 -30.62
N ALA A 30 10.56 -8.72 -31.23
CA ALA A 30 11.50 -7.60 -31.37
C ALA A 30 11.99 -7.09 -29.99
N PRO A 31 13.24 -6.60 -29.88
CA PRO A 31 13.71 -5.87 -28.71
C PRO A 31 12.86 -4.62 -28.46
N LEU A 32 12.55 -4.36 -27.19
CA LEU A 32 11.81 -3.17 -26.77
C LEU A 32 12.77 -2.15 -26.16
N PHE A 33 12.45 -0.88 -26.33
CA PHE A 33 13.26 0.25 -25.92
C PHE A 33 12.38 1.31 -25.25
N ALA A 34 12.85 1.94 -24.19
CA ALA A 34 12.19 3.05 -23.52
C ALA A 34 13.20 4.12 -23.10
N SER A 35 12.84 5.40 -23.20
CA SER A 35 13.70 6.50 -22.78
C SER A 35 13.74 6.68 -21.27
N GLU A 36 14.90 7.07 -20.75
CA GLU A 36 15.05 7.55 -19.37
C GLU A 36 14.26 8.85 -19.13
N ASP A 37 13.85 9.06 -17.88
CA ASP A 37 13.32 10.35 -17.42
C ASP A 37 14.48 11.24 -16.93
N GLY A 38 14.29 12.56 -16.99
CA GLY A 38 15.33 13.50 -16.59
C GLY A 38 14.85 14.92 -16.32
N MET A 39 15.75 15.72 -15.77
CA MET A 39 15.57 17.15 -15.58
C MET A 39 16.13 17.91 -16.78
N VAL A 40 15.40 18.92 -17.23
CA VAL A 40 15.77 19.72 -18.39
C VAL A 40 16.05 21.16 -17.95
N ALA A 41 17.16 21.73 -18.40
CA ALA A 41 17.40 23.16 -18.29
C ALA A 41 17.95 23.73 -19.61
N SER A 42 17.46 24.91 -19.99
CA SER A 42 17.83 25.57 -21.24
C SER A 42 19.27 26.08 -21.19
N LEU A 43 20.05 25.86 -22.24
CA LEU A 43 21.36 26.48 -22.46
C LEU A 43 21.29 27.62 -23.47
N SER A 44 20.46 27.47 -24.50
CA SER A 44 20.24 28.46 -25.54
C SER A 44 18.82 28.34 -26.10
N ASN A 45 18.51 29.10 -27.15
CA ASN A 45 17.22 28.95 -27.85
C ASN A 45 17.06 27.58 -28.52
N ASN A 46 18.15 26.85 -28.78
CA ASN A 46 18.13 25.59 -29.52
C ASN A 46 18.61 24.38 -28.70
N GLU A 47 19.31 24.60 -27.59
CA GLU A 47 19.98 23.56 -26.82
C GLU A 47 19.55 23.57 -25.34
N CYS A 48 19.53 22.38 -24.76
CA CYS A 48 19.28 22.16 -23.35
C CYS A 48 20.24 21.13 -22.78
N ILE A 49 20.42 21.17 -21.46
CA ILE A 49 20.93 20.02 -20.70
C ILE A 49 19.75 19.10 -20.38
N PHE A 50 19.98 17.80 -20.48
CA PHE A 50 19.13 16.74 -19.97
C PHE A 50 19.94 15.96 -18.94
N GLN A 51 19.54 16.04 -17.68
CA GLN A 51 20.13 15.26 -16.60
C GLN A 51 19.27 14.04 -16.33
N VAL A 52 19.82 12.85 -16.58
CA VAL A 52 19.16 11.57 -16.35
C VAL A 52 18.82 11.43 -14.87
N ARG A 53 17.56 11.15 -14.53
CA ARG A 53 17.12 11.06 -13.14
C ARG A 53 17.73 9.86 -12.40
N SER A 54 17.88 8.74 -13.09
CA SER A 54 18.35 7.48 -12.50
C SER A 54 19.85 7.48 -12.20
N THR A 55 20.67 8.11 -13.05
CA THR A 55 22.14 8.11 -12.93
C THR A 55 22.73 9.47 -12.54
N GLY A 56 22.01 10.57 -12.74
CA GLY A 56 22.51 11.94 -12.59
C GLY A 56 23.42 12.40 -13.74
N GLU A 57 23.65 11.56 -14.76
CA GLU A 57 24.48 11.89 -15.93
C GLU A 57 23.84 13.02 -16.74
N THR A 58 24.67 13.95 -17.22
CA THR A 58 24.20 15.15 -17.93
C THR A 58 24.59 15.10 -19.39
N HIS A 59 23.62 15.30 -20.27
CA HIS A 59 23.81 15.35 -21.72
C HIS A 59 23.37 16.69 -22.28
N VAL A 60 24.14 17.25 -23.21
CA VAL A 60 23.72 18.40 -24.00
C VAL A 60 23.06 17.90 -25.28
N MET A 61 21.88 18.43 -25.60
CA MET A 61 21.15 18.07 -26.81
C MET A 61 20.27 19.23 -27.30
N THR A 62 19.78 19.12 -28.54
CA THR A 62 18.82 20.10 -29.08
C THR A 62 17.41 19.81 -28.57
N TYR A 63 16.53 20.81 -28.57
CA TYR A 63 15.12 20.61 -28.23
C TYR A 63 14.41 19.61 -29.14
N GLN A 64 14.83 19.49 -30.40
CA GLN A 64 14.28 18.50 -31.32
C GLN A 64 14.63 17.06 -30.87
N VAL A 65 15.86 16.84 -30.39
CA VAL A 65 16.27 15.54 -29.83
C VAL A 65 15.51 15.26 -28.53
N LEU A 66 15.32 16.28 -27.67
CA LEU A 66 14.52 16.13 -26.45
C LEU A 66 13.06 15.75 -26.77
N GLN A 67 12.43 16.39 -27.76
CA GLN A 67 11.09 16.04 -28.21
C GLN A 67 11.01 14.60 -28.75
N ALA A 68 12.03 14.16 -29.50
CA ALA A 68 12.10 12.78 -29.97
C ALA A 68 12.25 11.78 -28.81
N LEU A 69 13.11 12.10 -27.83
CA LEU A 69 13.27 11.31 -26.60
C LEU A 69 11.94 11.22 -25.84
N ASP A 70 11.20 12.32 -25.74
CA ASP A 70 9.90 12.39 -25.07
C ASP A 70 8.84 11.45 -25.67
N GLN A 71 8.91 11.20 -26.98
CA GLN A 71 8.05 10.24 -27.66
C GLN A 71 8.43 8.78 -27.42
N CYS A 72 9.62 8.52 -26.84
CA CYS A 72 10.16 7.20 -26.63
C CYS A 72 9.98 6.68 -25.19
N ARG A 73 9.16 7.32 -24.35
CA ARG A 73 9.00 6.99 -22.92
C ARG A 73 8.55 5.57 -22.62
N GLU A 74 7.82 4.93 -23.54
CA GLU A 74 7.25 3.59 -23.37
C GLU A 74 8.07 2.52 -24.06
N PHE A 75 8.15 1.32 -23.48
CA PHE A 75 8.80 0.17 -24.11
C PHE A 75 8.09 -0.23 -25.41
N ARG A 76 8.76 0.06 -26.54
CA ARG A 76 8.33 -0.28 -27.91
C ARG A 76 9.55 -0.60 -28.75
N SER A 77 9.37 -1.27 -29.88
CA SER A 77 10.48 -1.47 -30.83
C SER A 77 10.97 -0.13 -31.41
N LEU A 78 12.21 -0.09 -31.90
CA LEU A 78 12.74 1.12 -32.54
C LEU A 78 11.89 1.57 -33.74
N ASP A 79 11.37 0.65 -34.54
CA ASP A 79 10.51 0.99 -35.68
C ASP A 79 9.20 1.67 -35.27
N GLU A 80 8.61 1.24 -34.14
CA GLU A 80 7.43 1.88 -33.56
C GLU A 80 7.76 3.31 -33.08
N HIS A 81 8.92 3.51 -32.45
CA HIS A 81 9.38 4.83 -32.02
C HIS A 81 9.64 5.77 -33.20
N VAL A 82 10.31 5.29 -34.25
CA VAL A 82 10.54 6.06 -35.48
C VAL A 82 9.21 6.52 -36.08
N ASN A 83 8.24 5.62 -36.20
CA ASN A 83 6.91 5.97 -36.72
C ASN A 83 6.22 7.03 -35.85
N ARG A 84 6.28 6.86 -34.52
CA ARG A 84 5.69 7.81 -33.58
C ARG A 84 6.30 9.19 -33.75
N ILE A 85 7.64 9.30 -33.70
CA ILE A 85 8.36 10.57 -33.86
C ILE A 85 8.01 11.26 -35.18
N LEU A 86 8.05 10.54 -36.30
CA LEU A 86 7.71 11.09 -37.62
C LEU A 86 6.26 11.58 -37.70
N SER A 87 5.34 10.95 -36.96
CA SER A 87 3.93 11.33 -36.94
C SER A 87 3.59 12.47 -35.97
N THR A 88 4.37 12.68 -34.91
CA THR A 88 4.04 13.62 -33.83
C THR A 88 4.92 14.87 -33.80
N VAL A 89 6.18 14.79 -34.26
CA VAL A 89 7.11 15.92 -34.18
C VAL A 89 6.98 16.77 -35.44
N SER A 90 6.20 17.84 -35.35
CA SER A 90 5.97 18.80 -36.45
C SER A 90 7.27 19.48 -36.90
N GLY A 91 7.47 19.62 -38.22
CA GLY A 91 8.63 20.31 -38.79
C GLY A 91 9.91 19.49 -38.87
N LEU A 92 9.85 18.19 -38.61
CA LEU A 92 10.99 17.28 -38.74
C LEU A 92 11.28 16.98 -40.22
N ASN A 93 12.15 17.77 -40.86
CA ASN A 93 12.62 17.53 -42.24
C ASN A 93 13.76 16.49 -42.28
N VAL A 94 13.59 15.37 -41.57
CA VAL A 94 14.60 14.31 -41.47
C VAL A 94 14.02 13.01 -42.03
N PRO A 95 14.72 12.31 -42.96
CA PRO A 95 14.29 11.00 -43.44
C PRO A 95 14.17 9.99 -42.29
N ARG A 96 13.36 8.94 -42.50
CA ARG A 96 13.21 7.81 -41.56
C ARG A 96 14.57 7.30 -41.05
N GLU A 97 15.52 7.11 -41.95
CA GLU A 97 16.87 6.62 -41.63
C GLU A 97 17.62 7.55 -40.67
N GLY A 98 17.46 8.87 -40.81
CA GLY A 98 18.08 9.85 -39.91
C GLY A 98 17.50 9.76 -38.49
N VAL A 99 16.18 9.57 -38.35
CA VAL A 99 15.53 9.35 -37.05
C VAL A 99 16.03 8.05 -36.42
N SER A 100 16.13 6.97 -37.20
CA SER A 100 16.69 5.71 -36.74
C SER A 100 18.14 5.84 -36.24
N GLN A 101 19.00 6.58 -36.95
CA GLN A 101 20.38 6.82 -36.53
C GLN A 101 20.46 7.62 -35.22
N VAL A 102 19.62 8.65 -35.05
CA VAL A 102 19.54 9.41 -33.79
C VAL A 102 19.12 8.51 -32.64
N LEU A 103 18.08 7.69 -32.82
CA LEU A 103 17.65 6.75 -31.78
C LEU A 103 18.74 5.74 -31.42
N GLN A 104 19.44 5.18 -32.40
CA GLN A 104 20.59 4.30 -32.14
C GLN A 104 21.70 5.02 -31.37
N SER A 105 21.97 6.29 -31.68
CA SER A 105 22.90 7.10 -30.88
C SER A 105 22.40 7.33 -29.46
N LEU A 106 21.10 7.49 -29.24
CA LEU A 106 20.53 7.64 -27.89
C LEU A 106 20.59 6.33 -27.10
N VAL A 107 20.41 5.17 -27.76
CA VAL A 107 20.63 3.84 -27.17
C VAL A 107 22.10 3.69 -26.77
N GLY A 108 23.04 4.03 -27.66
CA GLY A 108 24.48 3.95 -27.37
C GLY A 108 24.94 4.87 -26.23
N ARG A 109 24.17 5.93 -25.92
CA ARG A 109 24.41 6.84 -24.79
C ARG A 109 23.63 6.47 -23.52
N GLY A 110 22.88 5.36 -23.52
CA GLY A 110 22.07 4.93 -22.38
C GLY A 110 20.81 5.76 -22.12
N LEU A 111 20.46 6.70 -23.00
CA LEU A 111 19.26 7.54 -22.88
C LEU A 111 17.99 6.81 -23.31
N VAL A 112 18.14 5.78 -24.14
CA VAL A 112 17.08 4.86 -24.53
C VAL A 112 17.53 3.44 -24.17
N VAL A 113 16.84 2.84 -23.21
CA VAL A 113 17.23 1.57 -22.58
C VAL A 113 16.51 0.40 -23.24
N GLU A 114 17.26 -0.63 -23.61
CA GLU A 114 16.72 -1.92 -24.08
C GLU A 114 16.11 -2.71 -22.91
N ASP A 115 14.98 -3.38 -23.15
CA ASP A 115 14.30 -4.26 -22.20
C ASP A 115 15.21 -5.31 -21.55
N ARG A 116 16.07 -5.96 -22.34
CA ARG A 116 17.04 -6.96 -21.85
C ARG A 116 18.07 -6.35 -20.91
N ALA A 117 18.57 -5.16 -21.22
CA ALA A 117 19.50 -4.44 -20.36
C ALA A 117 18.82 -4.03 -19.06
N PHE A 118 17.58 -3.56 -19.11
CA PHE A 118 16.77 -3.26 -17.93
C PHE A 118 16.59 -4.49 -17.02
N LEU A 119 16.16 -5.63 -17.58
CA LEU A 119 15.97 -6.87 -16.84
C LEU A 119 17.29 -7.45 -16.30
N ALA A 120 18.38 -7.36 -17.06
CA ALA A 120 19.70 -7.79 -16.60
C ALA A 120 20.14 -6.98 -15.37
N ARG A 121 20.05 -5.64 -15.42
CA ARG A 121 20.37 -4.75 -14.28
C ARG A 121 19.50 -5.05 -13.06
N LEU A 122 18.23 -5.37 -13.26
CA LEU A 122 17.34 -5.77 -12.18
C LEU A 122 17.85 -7.05 -11.50
N ALA A 123 18.23 -8.06 -12.28
CA ALA A 123 18.66 -9.38 -11.82
C ALA A 123 20.10 -9.45 -11.25
N GLU A 124 20.90 -8.39 -11.38
CA GLU A 124 22.30 -8.33 -10.91
C GLU A 124 22.42 -8.49 -9.39
N THR A 125 21.44 -8.01 -8.62
CA THR A 125 21.54 -8.02 -7.16
C THR A 125 21.44 -9.45 -6.60
N PRO A 126 22.42 -9.94 -5.82
CA PRO A 126 22.41 -11.28 -5.25
C PRO A 126 21.33 -11.45 -4.16
N ALA A 127 21.05 -12.70 -3.80
CA ALA A 127 20.19 -12.99 -2.66
C ALA A 127 20.83 -12.51 -1.35
N VAL A 128 20.00 -12.02 -0.45
CA VAL A 128 20.35 -11.61 0.90
C VAL A 128 19.93 -12.70 1.88
N GLU A 129 20.75 -12.93 2.90
CA GLU A 129 20.37 -13.74 4.05
C GLU A 129 19.23 -13.05 4.83
N GLN A 130 18.07 -13.71 4.88
CA GLN A 130 16.89 -13.19 5.55
C GLN A 130 16.95 -13.51 7.05
N ALA A 131 16.60 -12.54 7.89
CA ALA A 131 16.53 -12.73 9.34
C ALA A 131 15.56 -13.88 9.71
N PRO A 132 15.67 -14.57 10.84
CA PRO A 132 14.73 -15.64 11.20
C PRO A 132 13.31 -15.10 11.45
N LEU A 133 12.29 -15.95 11.33
CA LEU A 133 10.95 -15.65 11.82
C LEU A 133 10.95 -15.67 13.36
N ARG A 134 10.49 -14.59 14.00
CA ARG A 134 10.35 -14.52 15.45
C ARG A 134 9.15 -15.30 15.96
N ALA A 135 7.98 -15.01 15.41
CA ALA A 135 6.70 -15.58 15.78
C ALA A 135 5.61 -15.18 14.78
N VAL A 136 4.48 -15.88 14.86
CA VAL A 136 3.19 -15.48 14.29
C VAL A 136 2.44 -14.67 15.36
N PHE A 137 2.21 -13.39 15.10
CA PHE A 137 1.48 -12.50 15.99
C PHE A 137 0.01 -12.44 15.59
N ILE A 138 -0.88 -12.63 16.55
CA ILE A 138 -2.33 -12.57 16.35
C ILE A 138 -2.87 -11.39 17.15
N ARG A 139 -3.50 -10.43 16.47
CA ARG A 139 -4.22 -9.32 17.11
C ARG A 139 -5.63 -9.78 17.42
N ALA A 140 -6.01 -9.76 18.70
CA ALA A 140 -7.34 -10.13 19.15
C ALA A 140 -7.99 -8.99 19.96
N CYS A 141 -9.31 -8.88 19.88
CA CYS A 141 -10.11 -8.08 20.80
C CYS A 141 -11.42 -8.82 21.10
N ASP A 142 -12.40 -8.18 21.74
CA ASP A 142 -13.65 -8.77 22.28
C ASP A 142 -14.55 -9.51 21.23
N ARG A 143 -14.02 -10.57 20.63
CA ARG A 143 -14.53 -11.33 19.49
C ARG A 143 -14.07 -12.81 19.54
N PRO A 144 -14.35 -13.54 20.63
CA PRO A 144 -13.84 -14.89 20.83
C PRO A 144 -14.19 -15.88 19.71
N LEU A 145 -15.34 -15.70 19.04
CA LEU A 145 -15.75 -16.54 17.92
C LEU A 145 -14.86 -16.37 16.68
N GLN A 146 -14.31 -15.18 16.45
CA GLN A 146 -13.37 -14.94 15.34
C GLN A 146 -12.03 -15.63 15.65
N LEU A 147 -11.50 -15.40 16.86
CA LEU A 147 -10.27 -16.05 17.29
C LEU A 147 -10.37 -17.58 17.28
N GLU A 148 -11.50 -18.15 17.70
CA GLU A 148 -11.75 -19.59 17.64
C GLU A 148 -11.63 -20.15 16.21
N ARG A 149 -12.22 -19.46 15.23
CA ARG A 149 -12.15 -19.86 13.81
C ARG A 149 -10.74 -19.76 13.25
N LEU A 150 -10.02 -18.69 13.58
CA LEU A 150 -8.61 -18.54 13.20
C LEU A 150 -7.77 -19.67 13.79
N LEU A 151 -7.85 -19.92 15.10
CA LEU A 151 -7.08 -20.96 15.78
C LEU A 151 -7.42 -22.37 15.27
N ALA A 152 -8.68 -22.64 14.91
CA ALA A 152 -9.05 -23.88 14.24
C ALA A 152 -8.32 -24.04 12.91
N SER A 153 -8.30 -23.00 12.07
CA SER A 153 -7.56 -23.06 10.79
C SER A 153 -6.05 -23.17 10.96
N LEU A 154 -5.48 -22.55 12.01
CA LEU A 154 -4.06 -22.69 12.36
C LEU A 154 -3.75 -24.10 12.91
N THR A 155 -4.69 -24.73 13.61
CA THR A 155 -4.56 -26.12 14.06
C THR A 155 -4.48 -27.08 12.87
N ASP A 156 -5.33 -26.88 11.86
CA ASP A 156 -5.30 -27.66 10.63
C ASP A 156 -3.99 -27.44 9.86
N TYR A 157 -3.52 -26.19 9.80
CA TYR A 157 -2.21 -25.84 9.24
C TYR A 157 -1.06 -26.57 9.97
N GLU A 158 -0.98 -26.49 11.30
CA GLU A 158 0.10 -27.12 12.08
C GLU A 158 0.06 -28.65 11.95
N ARG A 159 -1.12 -29.27 11.87
CA ARG A 159 -1.25 -30.71 11.61
C ARG A 159 -0.71 -31.10 10.23
N ARG A 160 -0.98 -30.29 9.22
CA ARG A 160 -0.58 -30.54 7.84
C ARG A 160 0.92 -30.33 7.62
N PHE A 161 1.44 -29.19 8.01
CA PHE A 161 2.82 -28.77 7.69
C PHE A 161 3.81 -29.08 8.81
N ARG A 162 3.35 -29.28 10.04
CA ARG A 162 4.20 -29.54 11.22
C ARG A 162 5.28 -28.49 11.40
N ALA A 163 4.92 -27.23 11.17
CA ALA A 163 5.86 -26.12 11.14
C ALA A 163 6.40 -25.79 12.53
N GLY A 164 5.60 -26.01 13.58
CA GLY A 164 6.00 -25.80 14.96
C GLY A 164 6.29 -24.34 15.26
N HIS A 165 5.53 -23.42 14.66
CA HIS A 165 5.72 -21.99 14.84
C HIS A 165 5.48 -21.59 16.30
N ARG A 166 6.10 -20.47 16.70
CA ARG A 166 5.72 -19.78 17.92
C ARG A 166 4.58 -18.82 17.61
N TYR A 167 3.53 -18.86 18.41
CA TYR A 167 2.39 -17.96 18.33
C TYR A 167 2.39 -16.97 19.51
N VAL A 168 2.07 -15.71 19.23
CA VAL A 168 1.92 -14.65 20.23
C VAL A 168 0.57 -13.99 20.02
N VAL A 169 -0.33 -14.12 20.99
CA VAL A 169 -1.63 -13.44 20.96
C VAL A 169 -1.54 -12.15 21.74
N ILE A 170 -1.78 -11.03 21.06
CA ILE A 170 -1.85 -9.70 21.65
C ILE A 170 -3.33 -9.37 21.83
N ASP A 171 -3.79 -9.45 23.07
CA ASP A 171 -5.20 -9.32 23.41
C ASP A 171 -5.52 -7.92 23.94
N ASP A 172 -6.32 -7.18 23.18
CA ASP A 172 -6.82 -5.84 23.51
C ASP A 172 -8.27 -5.87 24.03
N SER A 173 -8.78 -7.06 24.40
CA SER A 173 -10.10 -7.26 25.00
C SER A 173 -10.25 -6.54 26.34
N VAL A 174 -11.46 -6.08 26.62
CA VAL A 174 -11.83 -5.48 27.92
C VAL A 174 -12.93 -6.25 28.65
N GLN A 175 -13.66 -7.12 27.96
CA GLN A 175 -14.69 -7.94 28.59
C GLN A 175 -14.03 -9.15 29.26
N PRO A 176 -14.25 -9.37 30.58
CA PRO A 176 -13.69 -10.52 31.29
C PRO A 176 -14.05 -11.86 30.62
N GLU A 177 -15.29 -11.99 30.12
CA GLU A 177 -15.75 -13.19 29.43
C GLU A 177 -14.96 -13.46 28.14
N SER A 178 -14.64 -12.43 27.35
CA SER A 178 -13.79 -12.55 26.15
C SER A 178 -12.38 -12.99 26.53
N ILE A 179 -11.79 -12.37 27.55
CA ILE A 179 -10.43 -12.66 28.04
C ILE A 179 -10.32 -14.12 28.50
N ASP A 180 -11.27 -14.58 29.31
CA ASP A 180 -11.27 -15.95 29.81
C ASP A 180 -11.47 -16.96 28.67
N ARG A 181 -12.40 -16.66 27.74
CA ARG A 181 -12.62 -17.50 26.56
C ARG A 181 -11.38 -17.58 25.66
N HIS A 182 -10.69 -16.47 25.41
CA HIS A 182 -9.44 -16.48 24.66
C HIS A 182 -8.38 -17.35 25.34
N ARG A 183 -8.19 -17.21 26.65
CA ARG A 183 -7.23 -18.05 27.39
C ARG A 183 -7.54 -19.53 27.27
N ASP A 184 -8.81 -19.92 27.31
CA ASP A 184 -9.23 -21.31 27.14
C ASP A 184 -8.97 -21.84 25.72
N LEU A 185 -9.35 -21.07 24.70
CA LEU A 185 -9.06 -21.37 23.29
C LEU A 185 -7.56 -21.57 23.05
N LEU A 186 -6.74 -20.72 23.66
CA LEU A 186 -5.28 -20.77 23.56
C LEU A 186 -4.67 -22.00 24.24
N ARG A 187 -5.19 -22.39 25.40
CA ARG A 187 -4.78 -23.64 26.05
C ARG A 187 -5.15 -24.87 25.22
N GLU A 188 -6.31 -24.85 24.56
CA GLU A 188 -6.74 -25.93 23.66
C GLU A 188 -5.86 -25.99 22.40
N PHE A 189 -5.59 -24.85 21.78
CA PHE A 189 -4.69 -24.74 20.64
C PHE A 189 -3.29 -25.28 20.96
N ALA A 190 -2.67 -24.84 22.07
CA ALA A 190 -1.36 -25.32 22.48
C ALA A 190 -1.34 -26.84 22.76
N ARG A 191 -2.39 -27.38 23.38
CA ARG A 191 -2.52 -28.82 23.65
C ARG A 191 -2.68 -29.65 22.37
N SER A 192 -3.41 -29.14 21.39
CA SER A 192 -3.73 -29.87 20.15
C SER A 192 -2.61 -29.83 19.11
N THR A 193 -1.77 -28.78 19.12
CA THR A 193 -0.69 -28.59 18.15
C THR A 193 0.71 -28.84 18.72
N GLY A 194 0.90 -28.69 20.04
CA GLY A 194 2.23 -28.66 20.67
C GLY A 194 3.02 -27.37 20.40
N ALA A 195 2.40 -26.37 19.76
CA ALA A 195 3.05 -25.11 19.41
C ALA A 195 3.40 -24.28 20.64
N LYS A 196 4.48 -23.49 20.56
CA LYS A 196 4.85 -22.54 21.61
C LYS A 196 3.89 -21.35 21.56
N LEU A 197 3.30 -21.00 22.71
CA LEU A 197 2.29 -19.96 22.79
C LEU A 197 2.60 -18.95 23.88
N THR A 198 2.48 -17.67 23.53
CA THR A 198 2.56 -16.53 24.47
C THR A 198 1.26 -15.74 24.38
N TYR A 199 0.66 -15.43 25.54
CA TYR A 199 -0.52 -14.57 25.65
C TYR A 199 -0.10 -13.24 26.27
N LEU A 200 -0.48 -12.13 25.63
CA LEU A 200 -0.14 -10.78 26.04
C LEU A 200 -1.42 -9.97 26.28
N GLY A 201 -2.00 -10.10 27.48
CA GLY A 201 -3.14 -9.30 27.92
C GLY A 201 -2.72 -8.02 28.65
N VAL A 202 -3.69 -7.30 29.21
CA VAL A 202 -3.49 -5.99 29.87
C VAL A 202 -2.36 -6.01 30.92
N ALA A 203 -2.31 -7.04 31.76
CA ALA A 203 -1.30 -7.14 32.82
C ALA A 203 0.10 -7.42 32.28
N GLU A 204 0.22 -8.25 31.25
CA GLU A 204 1.50 -8.55 30.59
C GLU A 204 2.02 -7.31 29.83
N GLN A 205 1.13 -6.59 29.14
CA GLN A 205 1.45 -5.34 28.44
C GLN A 205 1.96 -4.27 29.42
N ALA A 206 1.29 -4.08 30.56
CA ALA A 206 1.71 -3.12 31.58
C ALA A 206 3.12 -3.44 32.11
N ARG A 207 3.40 -4.70 32.45
CA ARG A 207 4.72 -5.16 32.91
C ARG A 207 5.80 -4.97 31.85
N LEU A 208 5.49 -5.24 30.57
CA LEU A 208 6.40 -5.00 29.46
C LEU A 208 6.74 -3.51 29.33
N VAL A 209 5.73 -2.64 29.39
CA VAL A 209 5.92 -1.18 29.28
C VAL A 209 6.73 -0.64 30.45
N GLU A 210 6.51 -1.10 31.67
CA GLU A 210 7.33 -0.73 32.84
C GLU A 210 8.81 -1.09 32.64
N ARG A 211 9.08 -2.30 32.12
CA ARG A 211 10.45 -2.73 31.78
C ARG A 211 11.07 -1.84 30.71
N LEU A 212 10.32 -1.56 29.63
CA LEU A 212 10.80 -0.72 28.53
C LEU A 212 11.12 0.71 28.99
N ILE A 213 10.28 1.31 29.83
CA ILE A 213 10.50 2.67 30.36
C ILE A 213 11.69 2.71 31.32
N LYS A 214 11.91 1.63 32.09
CA LYS A 214 13.11 1.53 32.95
C LYS A 214 14.39 1.44 32.12
N ALA A 215 14.36 0.71 31.01
CA ALA A 215 15.51 0.54 30.12
C ALA A 215 15.75 1.74 29.19
N VAL A 216 14.67 2.41 28.76
CA VAL A 216 14.68 3.56 27.86
C VAL A 216 13.97 4.74 28.53
N PRO A 217 14.59 5.43 29.50
CA PRO A 217 13.94 6.50 30.26
C PRO A 217 13.40 7.65 29.41
N ALA A 218 14.05 7.94 28.28
CA ALA A 218 13.60 8.96 27.33
C ALA A 218 12.20 8.67 26.73
N ALA A 219 11.81 7.39 26.67
CA ALA A 219 10.51 6.97 26.14
C ALA A 219 9.39 6.97 27.19
N ARG A 220 9.63 7.42 28.43
CA ARG A 220 8.67 7.37 29.55
C ARG A 220 7.31 7.97 29.22
N ALA A 221 7.28 9.08 28.48
CA ALA A 221 6.04 9.76 28.13
C ALA A 221 5.31 9.07 26.96
N ALA A 222 6.05 8.59 25.96
CA ALA A 222 5.49 8.05 24.72
C ALA A 222 5.12 6.57 24.80
N ALA A 223 5.90 5.74 25.52
CA ALA A 223 5.71 4.30 25.54
C ALA A 223 4.32 3.86 26.05
N PRO A 224 3.77 4.41 27.15
CA PRO A 224 2.40 4.07 27.55
C PRO A 224 1.36 4.43 26.50
N GLN A 225 1.51 5.59 25.85
CA GLN A 225 0.56 6.07 24.84
C GLN A 225 0.57 5.15 23.61
N LEU A 226 1.74 4.68 23.19
CA LEU A 226 1.90 3.82 22.01
C LEU A 226 1.43 2.38 22.23
N LEU A 227 1.48 1.88 23.47
CA LEU A 227 1.44 0.44 23.75
C LEU A 227 0.31 0.03 24.69
N LEU A 228 -0.20 0.94 25.54
CA LEU A 228 -1.27 0.64 26.48
C LEU A 228 -2.59 1.25 26.03
N ARG A 229 -3.69 0.61 26.40
CA ARG A 229 -5.03 1.15 26.22
C ARG A 229 -5.26 2.29 27.21
N ASP A 230 -5.75 3.42 26.71
CA ASP A 230 -6.28 4.51 27.53
C ASP A 230 -7.78 4.30 27.76
N PRO A 231 -8.24 4.01 29.00
CA PRO A 231 -9.66 3.86 29.30
C PRO A 231 -10.49 5.11 29.00
N ALA A 232 -9.88 6.30 29.00
CA ALA A 232 -10.55 7.55 28.67
C ALA A 232 -10.78 7.73 27.15
N GLN A 233 -10.14 6.90 26.31
CA GLN A 233 -10.26 6.95 24.86
C GLN A 233 -10.61 5.57 24.29
N PRO A 234 -11.90 5.15 24.34
CA PRO A 234 -12.34 3.82 23.90
C PRO A 234 -12.38 3.65 22.37
N ARG A 235 -11.48 4.31 21.63
CA ARG A 235 -11.35 4.18 20.17
C ARG A 235 -10.76 2.82 19.80
N PHE A 236 -11.06 2.38 18.58
CA PHE A 236 -10.48 1.17 17.99
C PHE A 236 -8.95 1.17 18.14
N GLY A 237 -8.40 0.06 18.65
CA GLY A 237 -7.01 -0.04 19.12
C GLY A 237 -6.05 -0.80 18.22
N GLY A 238 -6.37 -1.00 16.94
CA GLY A 238 -5.60 -1.86 16.04
C GLY A 238 -4.09 -1.56 16.03
N GLY A 239 -3.71 -0.28 16.14
CA GLY A 239 -2.31 0.15 16.14
C GLY A 239 -1.53 -0.25 17.40
N ARG A 240 -2.17 -0.46 18.56
CA ARG A 240 -1.47 -0.91 19.78
C ARG A 240 -0.87 -2.30 19.59
N GLY A 241 -1.70 -3.23 19.11
CA GLY A 241 -1.26 -4.60 18.83
C GLY A 241 -0.16 -4.64 17.77
N TRP A 242 -0.24 -3.75 16.78
CA TRP A 242 0.80 -3.56 15.77
C TRP A 242 2.14 -3.14 16.39
N ASN A 243 2.13 -2.08 17.20
CA ASN A 243 3.34 -1.56 17.84
C ASN A 243 3.97 -2.59 18.79
N LEU A 244 3.16 -3.35 19.53
CA LEU A 244 3.63 -4.44 20.37
C LEU A 244 4.27 -5.56 19.53
N ALA A 245 3.65 -5.98 18.42
CA ALA A 245 4.23 -6.98 17.52
C ALA A 245 5.58 -6.51 16.95
N LEU A 246 5.71 -5.25 16.55
CA LEU A 246 6.96 -4.68 16.07
C LEU A 246 8.06 -4.64 17.14
N LEU A 247 7.77 -4.30 18.39
CA LEU A 247 8.80 -4.34 19.44
C LEU A 247 9.21 -5.79 19.75
N LEU A 248 8.25 -6.70 19.89
CA LEU A 248 8.52 -8.09 20.25
C LEU A 248 9.26 -8.88 19.15
N SER A 249 9.26 -8.38 17.92
CA SER A 249 9.93 -8.96 16.75
C SER A 249 11.12 -8.16 16.24
N ALA A 250 11.53 -7.08 16.93
CA ALA A 250 12.64 -6.24 16.50
C ALA A 250 13.91 -7.09 16.25
N GLY A 251 14.53 -6.89 15.09
CA GLY A 251 15.69 -7.66 14.61
C GLY A 251 15.37 -8.96 13.88
N ALA A 252 14.09 -9.27 13.64
CA ALA A 252 13.66 -10.52 13.02
C ALA A 252 12.48 -10.29 12.08
N ARG A 253 12.09 -11.30 11.30
CA ARG A 253 10.82 -11.28 10.56
C ARG A 253 9.66 -11.60 11.50
N LEU A 254 8.47 -11.15 11.16
CA LEU A 254 7.22 -11.57 11.81
C LEU A 254 6.17 -11.92 10.77
N ALA A 255 5.24 -12.80 11.16
CA ALA A 255 3.95 -12.93 10.50
C ALA A 255 2.86 -12.32 11.37
N MET A 256 1.83 -11.72 10.77
CA MET A 256 0.78 -11.02 11.50
C MET A 256 -0.60 -11.39 10.99
N PHE A 257 -1.49 -11.72 11.92
CA PHE A 257 -2.87 -12.11 11.67
C PHE A 257 -3.83 -11.24 12.45
N ASP A 258 -4.94 -10.92 11.81
CA ASP A 258 -6.14 -10.42 12.48
C ASP A 258 -7.04 -11.61 12.84
N ASP A 259 -7.81 -11.48 13.92
CA ASP A 259 -8.72 -12.52 14.41
C ASP A 259 -9.79 -12.94 13.40
N ASP A 260 -10.08 -12.10 12.40
CA ASP A 260 -11.01 -12.37 11.31
C ASP A 260 -10.40 -13.11 10.10
N GLN A 261 -9.11 -13.45 10.12
CA GLN A 261 -8.44 -14.16 9.03
C GLN A 261 -8.56 -15.69 9.16
N ARG A 262 -8.47 -16.39 8.02
CA ARG A 262 -8.61 -17.85 7.99
C ARG A 262 -7.76 -18.49 6.88
N LEU A 263 -7.01 -19.54 7.26
CA LEU A 263 -6.34 -20.46 6.34
C LEU A 263 -7.29 -21.57 5.83
N PRO A 264 -7.02 -22.19 4.68
CA PRO A 264 -5.82 -22.09 3.84
C PRO A 264 -5.80 -20.85 2.93
N LEU A 265 -4.62 -20.53 2.39
CA LEU A 265 -4.55 -19.60 1.26
C LEU A 265 -5.15 -20.25 0.02
N ARG A 266 -5.83 -19.45 -0.79
CA ARG A 266 -6.40 -19.88 -2.08
C ARG A 266 -5.84 -19.05 -3.22
N ARG A 267 -5.87 -19.59 -4.43
CA ARG A 267 -5.39 -18.94 -5.66
C ARG A 267 -6.47 -19.03 -6.74
N SER A 268 -6.58 -17.98 -7.54
CA SER A 268 -7.51 -17.96 -8.68
C SER A 268 -7.04 -18.96 -9.73
N GLU A 269 -7.96 -19.63 -10.42
CA GLU A 269 -7.64 -20.44 -11.61
C GLU A 269 -6.98 -19.59 -12.72
N GLU A 270 -7.23 -18.28 -12.72
CA GLU A 270 -6.64 -17.30 -13.64
C GLU A 270 -5.29 -16.76 -13.15
N ALA A 271 -4.75 -17.30 -12.06
CA ALA A 271 -3.47 -16.85 -11.55
C ALA A 271 -2.32 -17.24 -12.49
N ARG A 272 -1.36 -16.34 -12.64
CA ARG A 272 -0.20 -16.45 -13.54
C ARG A 272 1.09 -16.42 -12.73
N GLU A 273 2.07 -17.16 -13.19
CA GLU A 273 3.43 -17.10 -12.65
C GLU A 273 4.14 -15.80 -13.06
N GLY A 274 5.24 -15.48 -12.38
CA GLY A 274 6.04 -14.30 -12.65
C GLY A 274 5.55 -13.04 -11.91
N LEU A 275 6.25 -11.95 -12.16
CA LEU A 275 5.96 -10.64 -11.59
C LEU A 275 5.36 -9.72 -12.67
N ASP A 276 4.20 -9.15 -12.39
CA ASP A 276 3.60 -8.08 -13.21
C ASP A 276 4.38 -6.78 -12.97
N PRO A 277 5.09 -6.24 -13.99
CA PRO A 277 5.82 -4.99 -13.85
C PRO A 277 4.90 -3.76 -13.84
N ASN A 278 3.61 -3.88 -14.16
CA ASN A 278 2.70 -2.75 -14.22
C ASN A 278 2.19 -2.33 -12.83
N PRO A 279 2.62 -1.16 -12.29
CA PRO A 279 2.17 -0.72 -10.96
C PRO A 279 0.69 -0.33 -10.92
N THR A 280 0.05 -0.15 -12.09
CA THR A 280 -1.35 0.28 -12.21
C THR A 280 -2.31 -0.85 -12.52
N THR A 281 -1.85 -2.11 -12.58
CA THR A 281 -2.74 -3.25 -12.76
C THR A 281 -3.81 -3.25 -11.67
N PRO A 282 -5.10 -3.25 -12.02
CA PRO A 282 -6.18 -3.28 -11.04
C PRO A 282 -6.24 -4.65 -10.37
N ALA A 283 -6.76 -4.69 -9.14
CA ALA A 283 -7.09 -5.95 -8.49
C ALA A 283 -8.24 -6.64 -9.25
N HIS A 284 -8.15 -7.96 -9.34
CA HIS A 284 -9.25 -8.81 -9.79
C HIS A 284 -10.32 -8.89 -8.71
N VAL A 285 -11.57 -8.63 -9.09
CA VAL A 285 -12.71 -8.60 -8.17
C VAL A 285 -13.82 -9.50 -8.70
N ARG A 286 -14.33 -10.40 -7.84
CA ARG A 286 -15.52 -11.20 -8.11
C ARG A 286 -16.45 -11.21 -6.92
N PHE A 287 -17.75 -11.35 -7.17
CA PHE A 287 -18.78 -11.35 -6.15
C PHE A 287 -19.49 -12.71 -6.08
N PHE A 288 -19.88 -13.11 -4.88
CA PHE A 288 -20.50 -14.40 -4.61
C PHE A 288 -21.84 -14.22 -3.90
N ARG A 289 -22.69 -15.26 -3.93
CA ARG A 289 -24.02 -15.16 -3.33
C ARG A 289 -23.96 -15.14 -1.81
N ASN A 290 -22.96 -15.79 -1.23
CA ASN A 290 -22.76 -15.92 0.21
C ASN A 290 -21.28 -16.15 0.54
N ILE A 291 -20.97 -16.14 1.84
CA ILE A 291 -19.61 -16.25 2.34
C ILE A 291 -19.03 -17.63 2.05
N GLU A 292 -19.83 -18.70 2.13
CA GLU A 292 -19.40 -20.07 1.88
C GLU A 292 -18.91 -20.26 0.44
N GLU A 293 -19.63 -19.74 -0.54
CA GLU A 293 -19.24 -19.75 -1.95
C GLU A 293 -17.92 -18.98 -2.15
N SER A 294 -17.76 -17.81 -1.54
CA SER A 294 -16.51 -17.04 -1.67
C SER A 294 -15.31 -17.76 -1.05
N LEU A 295 -15.47 -18.35 0.14
CA LEU A 295 -14.39 -19.07 0.83
C LEU A 295 -14.02 -20.38 0.10
N GLY A 296 -14.94 -20.98 -0.64
CA GLY A 296 -14.71 -22.16 -1.46
C GLY A 296 -14.14 -21.89 -2.85
N ALA A 297 -14.11 -20.62 -3.31
CA ALA A 297 -13.69 -20.26 -4.67
C ALA A 297 -12.19 -20.45 -4.90
N GLY A 298 -11.81 -20.73 -6.15
CA GLY A 298 -10.42 -20.96 -6.55
C GLY A 298 -9.83 -22.26 -5.99
N GLU A 299 -8.53 -22.42 -6.14
CA GLU A 299 -7.78 -23.61 -5.71
C GLU A 299 -7.05 -23.36 -4.39
N GLU A 300 -6.98 -24.38 -3.55
CA GLU A 300 -6.19 -24.32 -2.32
C GLU A 300 -4.69 -24.36 -2.64
N VAL A 301 -3.91 -23.46 -2.04
CA VAL A 301 -2.45 -23.46 -2.21
C VAL A 301 -1.85 -24.68 -1.52
N ALA A 302 -1.11 -25.49 -2.27
CA ALA A 302 -0.49 -26.71 -1.76
C ALA A 302 0.73 -26.42 -0.85
N ASP A 303 1.51 -25.40 -1.22
CA ASP A 303 2.70 -24.92 -0.51
C ASP A 303 2.38 -24.46 0.92
N ASP A 304 3.39 -24.45 1.79
CA ASP A 304 3.25 -23.84 3.11
C ASP A 304 3.00 -22.33 2.95
N PRO A 305 1.85 -21.79 3.42
CA PRO A 305 1.52 -20.38 3.30
C PRO A 305 2.54 -19.45 3.96
N PHE A 306 3.16 -19.85 5.07
CA PHE A 306 4.18 -19.04 5.72
C PHE A 306 5.47 -19.02 4.90
N GLU A 307 5.95 -20.17 4.46
CA GLU A 307 7.17 -20.24 3.62
C GLU A 307 7.00 -19.48 2.32
N LEU A 308 5.82 -19.55 1.69
CA LEU A 308 5.49 -18.79 0.48
C LEU A 308 5.70 -17.27 0.67
N HIS A 309 5.23 -16.72 1.78
CA HIS A 309 5.40 -15.31 2.11
C HIS A 309 6.83 -14.99 2.61
N LEU A 310 7.41 -15.86 3.43
CA LEU A 310 8.73 -15.67 4.02
C LEU A 310 9.86 -15.75 2.99
N GLU A 311 9.69 -16.48 1.90
CA GLU A 311 10.61 -16.51 0.76
C GLU A 311 10.88 -15.09 0.23
N ALA A 312 9.83 -14.26 0.10
CA ALA A 312 9.95 -12.89 -0.38
C ALA A 312 10.34 -11.89 0.72
N SER A 313 9.85 -12.09 1.95
CA SER A 313 10.01 -11.15 3.07
C SER A 313 11.48 -10.92 3.45
N GLY A 314 12.00 -9.72 3.21
CA GLY A 314 13.39 -9.31 3.48
C GLY A 314 14.36 -9.57 2.32
N GLN A 315 13.89 -10.15 1.22
CA GLN A 315 14.71 -10.44 0.05
C GLN A 315 14.83 -9.22 -0.87
N ALA A 316 15.93 -9.14 -1.62
CA ALA A 316 16.12 -8.17 -2.69
C ALA A 316 15.30 -8.55 -3.93
N LEU A 317 14.65 -7.58 -4.56
CA LEU A 317 13.84 -7.80 -5.76
C LEU A 317 14.65 -8.45 -6.89
N GLY A 318 15.91 -8.05 -7.06
CA GLY A 318 16.79 -8.65 -8.06
C GLY A 318 16.98 -10.15 -7.88
N ALA A 319 17.10 -10.61 -6.63
CA ALA A 319 17.20 -12.02 -6.31
C ALA A 319 15.91 -12.78 -6.59
N LEU A 320 14.76 -12.20 -6.24
CA LEU A 320 13.45 -12.78 -6.53
C LEU A 320 13.22 -12.91 -8.04
N SER A 321 13.56 -11.87 -8.81
CA SER A 321 13.34 -11.80 -10.25
C SER A 321 14.16 -12.81 -11.08
N ARG A 322 15.22 -13.40 -10.50
CA ARG A 322 15.97 -14.51 -11.12
C ARG A 322 15.24 -15.85 -11.03
N GLY A 323 14.40 -16.04 -10.02
CA GLY A 323 13.61 -17.25 -9.86
C GLY A 323 12.44 -17.26 -10.84
N ALA A 324 12.09 -18.44 -11.38
CA ALA A 324 10.97 -18.58 -12.31
C ALA A 324 9.65 -18.03 -11.73
N ARG A 325 9.44 -18.17 -10.41
CA ARG A 325 8.24 -17.73 -9.69
C ARG A 325 7.97 -16.23 -9.82
N TYR A 326 9.01 -15.39 -9.88
CA TYR A 326 8.88 -13.93 -9.90
C TYR A 326 9.67 -13.26 -11.04
N ALA A 327 10.02 -14.03 -12.07
CA ALA A 327 10.62 -13.47 -13.27
C ALA A 327 9.62 -12.52 -13.96
N ILE A 328 10.14 -11.42 -14.50
CA ILE A 328 9.35 -10.50 -15.33
C ILE A 328 9.42 -11.01 -16.77
N ASP A 329 8.27 -11.31 -17.37
CA ASP A 329 8.20 -11.56 -18.81
C ASP A 329 8.56 -10.27 -19.55
N ARG A 330 9.58 -10.34 -20.41
CA ARG A 330 10.01 -9.23 -21.25
C ARG A 330 8.86 -8.61 -22.04
N THR A 331 7.91 -9.42 -22.52
CA THR A 331 6.76 -8.92 -23.29
C THR A 331 5.80 -8.09 -22.45
N ALA A 332 5.75 -8.30 -21.12
CA ALA A 332 4.92 -7.53 -20.19
C ALA A 332 5.40 -6.08 -20.01
N LEU A 333 6.64 -5.76 -20.42
CA LEU A 333 7.14 -4.38 -20.41
C LEU A 333 6.50 -3.52 -21.49
N ARG A 334 6.01 -4.12 -22.58
CA ARG A 334 5.51 -3.39 -23.76
C ARG A 334 4.44 -2.37 -23.38
N GLY A 335 4.62 -1.12 -23.79
CA GLY A 335 3.71 -0.01 -23.49
C GLY A 335 3.84 0.59 -22.08
N LEU A 336 4.66 0.01 -21.20
CA LEU A 336 4.96 0.61 -19.90
C LEU A 336 6.02 1.71 -20.07
N SER A 337 5.81 2.82 -19.38
CA SER A 337 6.79 3.90 -19.32
C SER A 337 7.90 3.56 -18.34
N LEU A 338 9.17 3.75 -18.74
CA LEU A 338 10.32 3.45 -17.88
C LEU A 338 10.29 4.25 -16.57
N GLY A 339 9.88 5.52 -16.62
CA GLY A 339 9.70 6.35 -15.42
C GLY A 339 8.67 5.82 -14.41
N ARG A 340 7.68 5.03 -14.86
CA ARG A 340 6.73 4.36 -13.95
C ARG A 340 7.33 3.13 -13.26
N LEU A 341 8.45 2.62 -13.77
CA LEU A 341 9.15 1.44 -13.25
C LEU A 341 10.32 1.80 -12.33
N GLU A 342 10.47 3.06 -11.92
CA GLU A 342 11.56 3.54 -11.05
C GLU A 342 11.72 2.76 -9.73
N HIS A 343 10.65 2.10 -9.26
CA HIS A 343 10.63 1.28 -8.06
C HIS A 343 11.18 -0.15 -8.29
N LEU A 344 11.26 -0.62 -9.53
CA LEU A 344 11.84 -1.91 -9.90
C LEU A 344 13.37 -1.80 -9.94
N ARG A 345 13.99 -1.82 -8.76
CA ARG A 345 15.45 -1.79 -8.60
C ARG A 345 15.93 -3.10 -8.01
N GLY A 346 17.06 -3.63 -8.49
CA GLY A 346 17.59 -4.91 -8.01
C GLY A 346 17.82 -4.92 -6.50
N GLY A 347 18.37 -3.83 -5.95
CA GLY A 347 18.63 -3.64 -4.53
C GLY A 347 17.40 -3.31 -3.66
N ALA A 348 16.24 -3.06 -4.25
CA ALA A 348 15.04 -2.77 -3.49
C ALA A 348 14.63 -3.99 -2.64
N ARG A 349 14.40 -3.78 -1.35
CA ARG A 349 14.04 -4.85 -0.42
C ARG A 349 12.54 -4.95 -0.23
N VAL A 350 12.03 -6.18 -0.23
CA VAL A 350 10.63 -6.46 0.12
C VAL A 350 10.49 -6.45 1.64
N LEU A 351 10.03 -5.35 2.23
CA LEU A 351 9.87 -5.24 3.69
C LEU A 351 8.54 -5.79 4.19
N ALA A 352 7.58 -5.99 3.30
CA ALA A 352 6.29 -6.55 3.64
C ALA A 352 5.78 -7.45 2.51
N THR A 353 5.04 -8.49 2.87
CA THR A 353 4.29 -9.29 1.91
C THR A 353 2.80 -9.26 2.23
N MET A 354 1.97 -9.28 1.19
CA MET A 354 0.53 -9.20 1.30
C MET A 354 -0.13 -10.23 0.40
N HIS A 355 -1.39 -10.49 0.70
CA HIS A 355 -2.31 -11.29 -0.10
C HIS A 355 -3.59 -10.50 -0.35
N GLY A 356 -4.36 -10.97 -1.32
CA GLY A 356 -5.76 -10.58 -1.47
C GLY A 356 -6.64 -11.15 -0.35
N THR A 357 -7.94 -10.97 -0.49
CA THR A 357 -8.95 -11.41 0.46
C THR A 357 -10.05 -12.15 -0.27
N THR A 358 -10.54 -13.22 0.34
CA THR A 358 -11.82 -13.83 -0.03
C THR A 358 -12.77 -13.81 1.17
N GLY A 359 -14.03 -13.47 0.95
CA GLY A 359 -15.02 -13.26 2.00
C GLY A 359 -15.45 -11.80 2.13
N SER A 360 -15.48 -11.27 3.35
CA SER A 360 -15.90 -9.88 3.60
C SER A 360 -14.81 -8.89 3.18
N SER A 361 -15.18 -7.70 2.70
CA SER A 361 -14.20 -6.65 2.41
C SER A 361 -13.43 -6.21 3.66
N ARG A 362 -12.14 -5.95 3.51
CA ARG A 362 -11.28 -5.35 4.56
C ARG A 362 -11.60 -3.86 4.81
N THR A 363 -12.39 -3.23 3.94
CA THR A 363 -12.75 -1.81 4.05
C THR A 363 -14.00 -1.57 4.90
N GLU A 364 -14.14 -0.35 5.43
CA GLU A 364 -15.33 0.09 6.17
C GLU A 364 -16.39 0.79 5.31
N SER A 365 -16.01 1.29 4.14
CA SER A 365 -16.93 1.79 3.11
C SER A 365 -16.75 0.99 1.81
N GLY A 366 -17.76 1.03 0.95
CA GLY A 366 -17.79 0.46 -0.38
C GLY A 366 -17.43 1.46 -1.48
N THR A 367 -16.82 2.62 -1.16
CA THR A 367 -16.49 3.65 -2.16
C THR A 367 -15.63 3.10 -3.30
N TRP A 368 -14.70 2.19 -2.99
CA TRP A 368 -13.84 1.54 -3.97
C TRP A 368 -14.60 0.67 -4.99
N LEU A 369 -15.79 0.16 -4.65
CA LEU A 369 -16.65 -0.63 -5.57
C LEU A 369 -17.06 0.17 -6.81
N TYR A 370 -17.12 1.49 -6.68
CA TYR A 370 -17.47 2.40 -7.77
C TYR A 370 -16.25 2.85 -8.58
N GLN A 371 -15.08 2.26 -8.34
CA GLN A 371 -13.80 2.54 -9.03
C GLN A 371 -13.15 1.26 -9.59
N ILE A 372 -13.83 0.11 -9.49
CA ILE A 372 -13.33 -1.16 -10.05
C ILE A 372 -13.36 -1.14 -11.58
N ALA A 373 -12.55 -2.02 -12.17
CA ALA A 373 -12.46 -2.20 -13.62
C ALA A 373 -13.80 -2.69 -14.23
N ALA A 374 -13.91 -2.60 -15.56
CA ALA A 374 -15.16 -2.85 -16.27
C ALA A 374 -15.70 -4.27 -16.05
N ASP A 375 -14.83 -5.28 -16.10
CA ASP A 375 -15.15 -6.69 -15.85
C ASP A 375 -15.67 -6.93 -14.41
N GLY A 376 -15.01 -6.35 -13.41
CA GLY A 376 -15.49 -6.39 -12.03
C GLY A 376 -16.81 -5.66 -11.84
N ARG A 377 -17.04 -4.56 -12.58
CA ARG A 377 -18.30 -3.80 -12.55
C ARG A 377 -19.46 -4.56 -13.18
N GLU A 378 -19.22 -5.32 -14.25
CA GLU A 378 -20.23 -6.19 -14.85
C GLU A 378 -20.73 -7.24 -13.85
N ASP A 379 -19.84 -7.86 -13.09
CA ASP A 379 -20.23 -8.81 -12.03
C ASP A 379 -20.90 -8.10 -10.84
N PHE A 380 -20.33 -6.97 -10.39
CA PHE A 380 -20.85 -6.14 -9.31
C PHE A 380 -22.31 -5.74 -9.53
N ALA A 381 -22.63 -5.31 -10.75
CA ALA A 381 -23.91 -4.70 -11.11
C ALA A 381 -24.74 -5.55 -12.08
N ARG A 382 -24.45 -6.85 -12.25
CA ARG A 382 -25.09 -7.76 -13.22
C ARG A 382 -26.62 -7.63 -13.29
N ASP A 383 -27.26 -7.65 -12.13
CA ASP A 383 -28.70 -7.49 -11.96
C ASP A 383 -28.97 -6.77 -10.63
N ARG A 384 -30.21 -6.30 -10.44
CA ARG A 384 -30.58 -5.51 -9.26
C ARG A 384 -30.41 -6.28 -7.95
N ASP A 385 -30.73 -7.56 -7.91
CA ASP A 385 -30.65 -8.35 -6.69
C ASP A 385 -29.19 -8.62 -6.32
N SER A 386 -28.36 -8.96 -7.31
CA SER A 386 -26.91 -9.09 -7.16
C SER A 386 -26.29 -7.78 -6.69
N TYR A 387 -26.66 -6.65 -7.30
CA TYR A 387 -26.20 -5.34 -6.88
C TYR A 387 -26.51 -5.04 -5.41
N LEU A 388 -27.76 -5.21 -4.98
CA LEU A 388 -28.18 -4.94 -3.60
C LEU A 388 -27.48 -5.83 -2.56
N ARG A 389 -27.06 -7.04 -2.95
CA ARG A 389 -26.20 -7.88 -2.11
C ARG A 389 -24.74 -7.39 -2.11
N ASN A 390 -24.22 -7.04 -3.28
CA ASN A 390 -22.82 -6.72 -3.50
C ASN A 390 -22.38 -5.36 -2.94
N ILE A 391 -23.28 -4.38 -2.84
CA ILE A 391 -22.97 -3.04 -2.29
C ILE A 391 -22.47 -3.09 -0.83
N GLU A 392 -22.75 -4.17 -0.11
CA GLU A 392 -22.23 -4.37 1.23
C GLU A 392 -20.86 -5.04 1.25
N ALA A 393 -20.37 -5.54 0.12
CA ALA A 393 -19.07 -6.19 -0.03
C ALA A 393 -18.83 -7.29 1.04
N GLY A 394 -19.85 -8.13 1.28
CA GLY A 394 -19.82 -9.17 2.30
C GLY A 394 -19.27 -10.53 1.85
N SER A 395 -19.25 -10.77 0.53
CA SER A 395 -18.86 -12.05 -0.06
C SER A 395 -18.22 -11.81 -1.42
N LEU A 396 -16.91 -11.66 -1.44
CA LEU A 396 -16.15 -11.31 -2.64
C LEU A 396 -14.78 -11.98 -2.67
N TRP A 397 -14.20 -12.03 -3.86
CA TRP A 397 -12.77 -12.22 -4.10
C TRP A 397 -12.18 -10.86 -4.45
N TYR A 398 -11.07 -10.48 -3.83
CA TYR A 398 -10.29 -9.29 -4.18
C TYR A 398 -8.81 -9.65 -4.09
N GLY A 399 -8.07 -9.60 -5.19
CA GLY A 399 -6.65 -9.91 -5.19
C GLY A 399 -6.04 -9.76 -6.58
N PHE A 400 -4.75 -10.05 -6.71
CA PHE A 400 -4.08 -9.97 -8.01
C PHE A 400 -3.97 -11.35 -8.64
N GLN A 401 -4.05 -11.41 -9.97
CA GLN A 401 -3.84 -12.65 -10.73
C GLN A 401 -2.36 -12.98 -10.89
N GLN A 402 -1.47 -12.01 -10.72
CA GLN A 402 -0.02 -12.21 -10.83
C GLN A 402 0.65 -11.52 -9.64
N ALA A 403 1.82 -12.00 -9.21
CA ALA A 403 2.57 -11.30 -8.18
C ALA A 403 2.91 -9.89 -8.66
N ARG A 404 2.85 -8.91 -7.77
CA ARG A 404 3.31 -7.55 -8.10
C ARG A 404 4.01 -6.92 -6.91
N VAL A 405 4.76 -5.85 -7.17
CA VAL A 405 5.34 -5.02 -6.12
C VAL A 405 4.69 -3.65 -6.12
N ALA A 406 4.46 -3.15 -4.92
CA ALA A 406 3.99 -1.80 -4.66
C ALA A 406 4.98 -1.09 -3.72
N THR A 407 4.88 0.23 -3.64
CA THR A 407 5.69 1.03 -2.72
C THR A 407 5.01 1.23 -1.36
N ILE A 408 3.70 1.03 -1.31
CA ILE A 408 2.83 1.15 -0.13
C ILE A 408 1.78 0.03 -0.20
N GLY A 409 1.48 -0.57 0.95
CA GLY A 409 0.34 -1.46 1.18
C GLY A 409 -0.72 -0.80 2.05
N TYR A 410 -1.99 -1.13 1.83
CA TYR A 410 -3.14 -0.50 2.51
C TYR A 410 -3.87 -1.41 3.50
N PHE A 411 -3.35 -2.62 3.74
CA PHE A 411 -3.95 -3.61 4.62
C PHE A 411 -2.86 -4.28 5.45
N THR A 412 -3.26 -4.92 6.56
CA THR A 412 -2.37 -5.76 7.39
C THR A 412 -1.57 -6.73 6.51
N PRO A 413 -0.22 -6.61 6.47
CA PRO A 413 0.65 -7.55 5.80
C PRO A 413 0.61 -8.93 6.45
N PHE A 414 0.79 -9.96 5.64
CA PHE A 414 0.96 -11.31 6.15
C PHE A 414 2.30 -11.46 6.86
N SER A 415 3.37 -10.93 6.26
CA SER A 415 4.71 -10.90 6.86
C SER A 415 5.37 -9.53 6.74
N LEU A 416 6.29 -9.27 7.67
CA LEU A 416 7.10 -8.07 7.74
C LEU A 416 8.57 -8.45 8.00
N ASP A 417 9.50 -7.78 7.33
CA ASP A 417 10.93 -7.83 7.65
C ASP A 417 11.29 -6.72 8.64
N ASN A 418 11.16 -7.04 9.92
CA ASN A 418 11.50 -6.17 11.04
C ASN A 418 12.95 -6.39 11.51
N SER A 419 13.84 -6.87 10.63
CA SER A 419 15.29 -6.87 10.86
C SER A 419 15.92 -5.48 10.72
N VAL A 420 15.23 -4.59 10.00
CA VAL A 420 15.52 -3.16 9.91
C VAL A 420 14.51 -2.37 10.76
N LEU A 421 14.84 -1.13 11.11
CA LEU A 421 13.92 -0.26 11.86
C LEU A 421 12.64 -0.03 11.04
N LEU A 422 11.52 -0.61 11.49
CA LEU A 422 10.17 -0.28 10.99
C LEU A 422 9.53 0.75 11.93
N PRO A 423 8.72 1.69 11.45
CA PRO A 423 8.12 2.73 12.29
C PRO A 423 6.98 2.17 13.15
N CYS A 424 6.68 2.79 14.30
CA CYS A 424 5.38 2.58 14.93
C CYS A 424 4.25 3.16 14.06
N THR A 425 3.02 2.83 14.40
CA THR A 425 1.81 3.49 13.88
C THR A 425 1.05 4.17 15.02
N ASN A 426 0.02 4.94 14.67
CA ASN A 426 -0.87 5.53 15.66
C ASN A 426 -1.61 4.40 16.41
N PRO A 427 -1.53 4.32 17.75
CA PRO A 427 -2.15 3.25 18.54
C PRO A 427 -3.67 3.17 18.44
N VAL A 428 -4.33 4.25 18.03
CA VAL A 428 -5.79 4.38 18.02
C VAL A 428 -6.31 4.83 16.65
N GLY A 429 -7.56 4.46 16.35
CA GLY A 429 -8.22 4.78 15.09
C GLY A 429 -7.89 3.78 13.97
N ARG A 430 -8.77 3.71 12.97
CA ARG A 430 -8.56 2.85 11.78
C ARG A 430 -7.65 3.53 10.75
N GLY A 431 -7.02 2.71 9.91
CA GLY A 431 -6.05 3.15 8.89
C GLY A 431 -4.63 3.16 9.43
N GLU A 432 -4.38 2.47 10.54
CA GLU A 432 -3.07 2.31 11.16
C GLU A 432 -2.09 1.55 10.24
N ASP A 433 -2.59 0.65 9.41
CA ASP A 433 -1.87 -0.13 8.41
C ASP A 433 -1.37 0.75 7.25
N ALA A 434 -2.26 1.58 6.69
CA ALA A 434 -1.90 2.55 5.65
C ALA A 434 -0.89 3.59 6.16
N LEU A 435 -1.08 4.08 7.39
CA LEU A 435 -0.13 4.98 8.04
C LEU A 435 1.24 4.32 8.23
N PHE A 436 1.27 3.10 8.77
CA PHE A 436 2.50 2.33 8.93
C PHE A 436 3.23 2.18 7.59
N SER A 437 2.53 1.73 6.54
CA SER A 437 3.18 1.46 5.26
C SER A 437 3.70 2.73 4.60
N THR A 438 2.96 3.84 4.75
CA THR A 438 3.36 5.14 4.20
C THR A 438 4.60 5.69 4.90
N VAL A 439 4.66 5.58 6.23
CA VAL A 439 5.83 6.02 7.01
C VAL A 439 7.01 5.08 6.78
N THR A 440 6.76 3.78 6.58
CA THR A 440 7.80 2.83 6.16
C THR A 440 8.42 3.25 4.83
N ARG A 441 7.60 3.65 3.85
CA ARG A 441 8.10 4.19 2.58
C ARG A 441 8.88 5.49 2.75
N LEU A 442 8.51 6.34 3.71
CA LEU A 442 9.26 7.56 4.02
C LEU A 442 10.65 7.24 4.56
N ILE A 443 10.75 6.35 5.54
CA ILE A 443 12.03 6.03 6.20
C ILE A 443 12.89 5.03 5.41
N HIS A 444 12.26 4.24 4.52
CA HIS A 444 12.91 3.34 3.56
C HIS A 444 12.40 3.62 2.14
N PRO A 445 12.94 4.64 1.43
CA PRO A 445 12.45 5.05 0.10
C PRO A 445 12.52 4.00 -0.99
N GLN A 446 13.34 2.95 -0.81
CA GLN A 446 13.48 1.84 -1.75
C GLN A 446 12.75 0.58 -1.28
N ALA A 447 12.05 0.62 -0.15
CA ALA A 447 11.27 -0.51 0.32
C ALA A 447 10.11 -0.81 -0.63
N LEU A 448 9.83 -2.10 -0.77
CA LEU A 448 8.72 -2.64 -1.52
C LEU A 448 7.81 -3.45 -0.61
N VAL A 449 6.55 -3.49 -1.02
CA VAL A 449 5.53 -4.40 -0.54
C VAL A 449 5.24 -5.37 -1.67
N MET A 450 5.34 -6.67 -1.43
CA MET A 450 5.06 -7.69 -2.44
C MET A 450 3.66 -8.24 -2.24
N GLU A 451 2.80 -8.13 -3.26
CA GLU A 451 1.46 -8.71 -3.27
C GLU A 451 1.51 -10.02 -4.04
N LEU A 452 1.23 -11.13 -3.33
CA LEU A 452 1.23 -12.45 -3.93
C LEU A 452 -0.15 -12.76 -4.56
N PRO A 453 -0.21 -13.58 -5.63
CA PRO A 453 -1.44 -13.93 -6.30
C PRO A 453 -2.18 -15.04 -5.52
N VAL A 454 -2.45 -14.76 -4.26
CA VAL A 454 -3.15 -15.63 -3.31
C VAL A 454 -4.09 -14.77 -2.48
N VAL A 455 -5.12 -15.39 -1.92
CA VAL A 455 -6.09 -14.75 -1.03
C VAL A 455 -6.18 -15.52 0.27
N ILE A 456 -6.41 -14.80 1.35
CA ILE A 456 -6.77 -15.39 2.65
C ILE A 456 -8.28 -15.26 2.88
N GLY A 457 -8.87 -16.19 3.62
CA GLY A 457 -10.24 -16.03 4.10
C GLY A 457 -10.33 -14.86 5.08
N HIS A 458 -11.34 -14.00 4.93
CA HIS A 458 -11.61 -12.90 5.85
C HIS A 458 -13.10 -12.92 6.22
N VAL A 459 -13.38 -13.28 7.47
CA VAL A 459 -14.73 -13.60 7.96
C VAL A 459 -15.06 -12.77 9.19
N GLN A 460 -16.03 -11.89 9.04
CA GLN A 460 -16.56 -11.10 10.14
C GLN A 460 -17.65 -11.86 10.90
N GLU A 461 -17.74 -11.70 12.22
CA GLU A 461 -18.81 -12.28 13.03
C GLU A 461 -20.20 -11.70 12.71
N ALA A 462 -20.23 -10.47 12.18
CA ALA A 462 -21.46 -9.76 11.81
C ALA A 462 -21.33 -9.08 10.45
N ALA A 463 -22.45 -9.02 9.73
CA ALA A 463 -22.56 -8.27 8.49
C ALA A 463 -22.36 -6.76 8.74
N ARG A 464 -21.50 -6.11 7.95
CA ARG A 464 -21.27 -4.67 8.02
C ARG A 464 -22.16 -3.95 6.98
N LYS A 465 -22.88 -2.92 7.41
CA LYS A 465 -23.63 -2.02 6.53
C LYS A 465 -22.72 -0.90 6.01
N ARG A 466 -22.02 -1.17 4.91
CA ARG A 466 -21.06 -0.27 4.27
C ARG A 466 -21.74 0.75 3.37
N SER A 467 -22.88 0.39 2.77
CA SER A 467 -23.65 1.25 1.84
C SER A 467 -23.98 2.62 2.46
N ALA A 468 -24.49 2.63 3.69
CA ALA A 468 -24.86 3.85 4.42
C ALA A 468 -23.69 4.83 4.57
N ARG A 469 -22.49 4.32 4.90
CA ARG A 469 -21.28 5.14 4.97
C ARG A 469 -20.80 5.58 3.59
N THR A 470 -20.96 4.73 2.59
CA THR A 470 -20.53 5.01 1.21
C THR A 470 -21.30 6.16 0.59
N GLN A 471 -22.61 6.21 0.83
CA GLN A 471 -23.50 7.28 0.36
C GLN A 471 -23.40 8.58 1.18
N SER A 472 -22.66 8.56 2.29
CA SER A 472 -22.39 9.75 3.09
C SER A 472 -21.17 10.53 2.57
N ALA A 473 -21.01 11.78 3.01
CA ALA A 473 -19.85 12.58 2.65
C ALA A 473 -18.55 11.94 3.15
N HIS A 474 -17.56 11.87 2.28
CA HIS A 474 -16.25 11.32 2.60
C HIS A 474 -15.61 12.15 3.71
N THR A 475 -15.27 11.46 4.80
CA THR A 475 -14.73 12.05 6.03
C THR A 475 -13.56 11.17 6.50
N PRO A 476 -12.35 11.40 5.95
CA PRO A 476 -11.16 10.65 6.31
C PRO A 476 -10.84 10.73 7.81
N ARG A 477 -10.35 9.64 8.39
CA ARG A 477 -9.87 9.59 9.79
C ARG A 477 -8.47 10.22 9.92
N PHE A 478 -8.03 10.46 11.16
CA PHE A 478 -6.71 11.01 11.48
C PHE A 478 -5.55 10.25 10.81
N ASN A 479 -5.54 8.91 10.85
CA ASN A 479 -4.45 8.12 10.25
C ASN A 479 -4.36 8.30 8.73
N HIS A 480 -5.50 8.44 8.03
CA HIS A 480 -5.51 8.73 6.59
C HIS A 480 -5.01 10.15 6.30
N PHE A 481 -5.42 11.14 7.10
CA PHE A 481 -4.92 12.51 7.00
C PHE A 481 -3.39 12.57 7.10
N VAL A 482 -2.81 11.90 8.10
CA VAL A 482 -1.34 11.86 8.25
C VAL A 482 -0.69 11.07 7.12
N SER A 483 -1.30 9.97 6.67
CA SER A 483 -0.78 9.20 5.52
C SER A 483 -0.70 10.06 4.25
N ASP A 484 -1.75 10.80 3.95
CA ASP A 484 -1.79 11.69 2.77
C ASP A 484 -0.80 12.86 2.92
N TYR A 485 -0.65 13.38 4.13
CA TYR A 485 0.39 14.38 4.42
C TYR A 485 1.79 13.82 4.17
N VAL A 486 2.12 12.64 4.71
CA VAL A 486 3.43 12.00 4.55
C VAL A 486 3.74 11.73 3.07
N GLN A 487 2.78 11.21 2.31
CA GLN A 487 2.96 10.96 0.86
C GLN A 487 3.38 12.22 0.09
N ARG A 488 2.82 13.38 0.45
CA ARG A 488 3.16 14.68 -0.17
C ARG A 488 4.57 15.16 0.21
N GLN A 489 5.13 14.71 1.33
CA GLN A 489 6.46 15.11 1.82
C GLN A 489 7.57 14.15 1.40
N LEU A 490 7.25 12.97 0.85
CA LEU A 490 8.25 11.96 0.46
C LEU A 490 9.43 12.51 -0.36
N PRO A 491 9.22 13.40 -1.36
CA PRO A 491 10.33 13.93 -2.16
C PRO A 491 11.30 14.83 -1.38
N ASP A 492 10.89 15.38 -0.24
CA ASP A 492 11.65 16.40 0.49
C ASP A 492 12.67 15.78 1.49
N PHE A 493 12.55 14.48 1.78
CA PHE A 493 13.36 13.81 2.80
C PHE A 493 14.54 13.10 2.13
N LEU A 494 15.77 13.53 2.43
CA LEU A 494 16.99 13.09 1.75
C LEU A 494 17.94 12.21 2.60
N ALA A 495 17.82 12.23 3.93
CA ALA A 495 18.74 11.50 4.82
C ALA A 495 18.76 9.98 4.51
N ASP A 496 19.90 9.30 4.68
CA ASP A 496 19.93 7.83 4.51
C ASP A 496 19.49 7.07 5.77
N ASP A 497 19.65 7.69 6.95
CA ASP A 497 19.27 7.07 8.23
C ASP A 497 17.73 7.09 8.45
N PRO A 498 17.08 5.91 8.58
CA PRO A 498 15.66 5.82 8.86
C PRO A 498 15.24 6.53 10.16
N ALA A 499 16.08 6.52 11.19
CA ALA A 499 15.76 7.19 12.46
C ALA A 499 15.78 8.72 12.32
N GLN A 500 16.76 9.27 11.58
CA GLN A 500 16.79 10.69 11.24
C GLN A 500 15.56 11.13 10.44
N ARG A 501 15.14 10.35 9.43
CA ARG A 501 13.91 10.63 8.66
C ARG A 501 12.66 10.63 9.55
N LEU A 502 12.56 9.67 10.47
CA LEU A 502 11.44 9.58 11.41
C LEU A 502 11.40 10.77 12.38
N SER A 503 12.57 11.22 12.86
CA SER A 503 12.70 12.42 13.70
C SER A 503 12.34 13.72 12.96
N LEU A 504 12.71 13.81 11.67
CA LEU A 504 12.30 14.93 10.82
C LEU A 504 10.77 14.94 10.64
N LEU A 505 10.15 13.78 10.40
CA LEU A 505 8.69 13.67 10.31
C LEU A 505 8.04 14.11 11.63
N ALA A 506 8.54 13.65 12.78
CA ALA A 506 8.06 14.10 14.08
C ALA A 506 8.12 15.63 14.23
N SER A 507 9.19 16.26 13.74
CA SER A 507 9.35 17.72 13.77
C SER A 507 8.32 18.45 12.90
N HIS A 508 8.02 17.93 11.69
CA HIS A 508 6.96 18.45 10.84
C HIS A 508 5.57 18.33 11.50
N LEU A 509 5.27 17.20 12.13
CA LEU A 509 4.01 17.02 12.85
C LEU A 509 3.90 17.97 14.06
N ARG A 510 5.01 18.22 14.77
CA ARG A 510 5.06 19.22 15.86
C ARG A 510 4.84 20.64 15.36
N ASP A 511 5.35 21.00 14.19
CA ASP A 511 5.11 22.32 13.58
C ASP A 511 3.60 22.56 13.35
N ILE A 512 2.93 21.59 12.72
CA ILE A 512 1.46 21.67 12.51
C ILE A 512 0.72 21.69 13.85
N ALA A 513 1.13 20.86 14.81
CA ALA A 513 0.54 20.85 16.14
C ALA A 513 0.71 22.20 16.85
N GLY A 514 1.87 22.85 16.69
CA GLY A 514 2.24 24.12 17.30
C GLY A 514 1.64 25.36 16.62
N ALA A 515 1.05 25.22 15.43
CA ALA A 515 0.47 26.34 14.68
C ALA A 515 -0.68 27.06 15.43
N GLY A 516 -1.07 28.26 14.99
CA GLY A 516 -2.25 28.94 15.55
C GLY A 516 -3.55 28.16 15.26
N GLU A 517 -4.60 28.38 16.06
CA GLU A 517 -5.91 27.72 15.87
C GLU A 517 -6.44 27.89 14.44
N SER A 518 -6.48 29.12 13.94
CA SER A 518 -6.96 29.43 12.59
C SER A 518 -6.14 28.75 11.49
N ALA A 519 -4.83 28.53 11.71
CA ALA A 519 -3.97 27.84 10.76
C ALA A 519 -4.27 26.34 10.72
N ARG A 520 -4.44 25.69 11.88
CA ARG A 520 -4.85 24.27 11.97
C ARG A 520 -6.22 24.03 11.34
N VAL A 521 -7.20 24.88 11.63
CA VAL A 521 -8.55 24.79 11.03
C VAL A 521 -8.47 24.94 9.51
N ARG A 522 -7.71 25.92 9.00
CA ARG A 522 -7.51 26.10 7.56
C ARG A 522 -6.86 24.88 6.92
N HIS A 523 -5.83 24.33 7.55
CA HIS A 523 -5.13 23.16 7.05
C HIS A 523 -6.06 21.94 6.90
N LEU A 524 -6.92 21.68 7.89
CA LEU A 524 -7.94 20.64 7.81
C LEU A 524 -8.98 20.92 6.72
N GLN A 525 -9.42 22.18 6.57
CA GLN A 525 -10.37 22.57 5.54
C GLN A 525 -9.80 22.33 4.14
N GLU A 526 -8.55 22.71 3.89
CA GLU A 526 -7.85 22.48 2.64
C GLU A 526 -7.72 20.99 2.33
N TYR A 527 -7.32 20.18 3.32
CA TYR A 527 -7.23 18.74 3.17
C TYR A 527 -8.58 18.10 2.81
N LEU A 528 -9.64 18.38 3.57
CA LEU A 528 -10.96 17.81 3.32
C LEU A 528 -11.55 18.26 1.98
N SER A 529 -11.27 19.51 1.57
CA SER A 529 -11.69 20.02 0.28
C SER A 529 -11.02 19.25 -0.86
N PHE A 530 -9.71 19.03 -0.75
CA PHE A 530 -8.96 18.24 -1.72
C PHE A 530 -9.45 16.79 -1.77
N ALA A 531 -9.57 16.11 -0.62
CA ALA A 531 -9.97 14.70 -0.56
C ALA A 531 -11.38 14.47 -1.18
N ARG A 532 -12.30 15.41 -1.00
CA ARG A 532 -13.65 15.33 -1.57
C ARG A 532 -13.66 15.68 -3.06
N ALA A 533 -12.93 16.72 -3.48
CA ALA A 533 -12.84 17.11 -4.88
C ALA A 533 -12.22 15.98 -5.73
N ASP A 534 -11.13 15.38 -5.24
CA ASP A 534 -10.44 14.24 -5.84
C ASP A 534 -11.35 13.00 -5.97
N LEU A 535 -12.14 12.69 -4.93
CA LEU A 535 -13.15 11.63 -5.01
C LEU A 535 -14.24 11.93 -6.05
N ILE A 536 -14.75 13.16 -6.07
CA ILE A 536 -15.78 13.58 -7.03
C ILE A 536 -15.25 13.45 -8.46
N GLU A 537 -14.05 13.95 -8.73
CA GLU A 537 -13.43 13.90 -10.05
C GLU A 537 -13.29 12.45 -10.54
N ARG A 538 -12.75 11.54 -9.70
CA ARG A 538 -12.66 10.12 -10.05
C ARG A 538 -14.02 9.49 -10.35
N LEU A 539 -15.03 9.80 -9.54
CA LEU A 539 -16.38 9.25 -9.75
C LEU A 539 -17.04 9.83 -11.00
N GLN A 540 -16.80 11.09 -11.33
CA GLN A 540 -17.28 11.71 -12.57
C GLN A 540 -16.64 11.05 -13.80
N GLN A 541 -15.32 10.86 -13.80
CA GLN A 541 -14.61 10.16 -14.87
C GLN A 541 -15.13 8.72 -15.02
N GLN A 542 -15.38 8.03 -13.91
CA GLN A 542 -15.93 6.67 -13.95
C GLN A 542 -17.39 6.64 -14.44
N PHE A 543 -18.18 7.66 -14.10
CA PHE A 543 -19.55 7.81 -14.55
C PHE A 543 -19.62 8.05 -16.07
N GLU A 544 -18.75 8.92 -16.59
CA GLU A 544 -18.66 9.24 -18.02
C GLU A 544 -18.17 8.05 -18.85
N SER A 545 -17.21 7.28 -18.34
CA SER A 545 -16.69 6.10 -19.03
C SER A 545 -17.62 4.89 -18.99
N ALA A 546 -18.61 4.86 -18.09
CA ALA A 546 -19.51 3.73 -17.87
C ALA A 546 -20.96 4.04 -18.30
N SER A 547 -21.12 4.55 -19.52
CA SER A 547 -22.43 4.98 -20.05
C SER A 547 -23.49 3.86 -20.13
N ASP A 548 -23.05 2.61 -20.15
CA ASP A 548 -23.84 1.39 -20.18
C ASP A 548 -24.14 0.80 -18.78
N ALA A 549 -23.57 1.38 -17.71
CA ALA A 549 -23.80 0.90 -16.36
C ALA A 549 -25.29 0.99 -15.97
N PRO A 550 -25.84 0.04 -15.18
CA PRO A 550 -27.25 0.05 -14.81
C PRO A 550 -27.69 1.30 -14.04
N VAL A 551 -28.97 1.67 -14.17
CA VAL A 551 -29.55 2.88 -13.56
C VAL A 551 -29.39 2.95 -12.04
N TYR A 552 -29.41 1.82 -11.35
CA TYR A 552 -29.21 1.76 -9.89
C TYR A 552 -27.77 2.06 -9.47
N TRP A 553 -26.77 1.60 -10.24
CA TRP A 553 -25.36 1.94 -10.03
C TRP A 553 -25.15 3.43 -10.27
N GLN A 554 -25.67 3.95 -11.40
CA GLN A 554 -25.61 5.37 -11.74
C GLN A 554 -26.26 6.26 -10.67
N ALA A 555 -27.37 5.82 -10.08
CA ALA A 555 -28.05 6.54 -9.00
C ALA A 555 -27.18 6.64 -7.74
N ASP A 556 -26.49 5.56 -7.36
CA ASP A 556 -25.59 5.58 -6.21
C ASP A 556 -24.35 6.44 -6.47
N VAL A 557 -23.74 6.38 -7.67
CA VAL A 557 -22.63 7.28 -8.03
C VAL A 557 -23.04 8.75 -7.92
N ARG A 558 -24.21 9.12 -8.45
CA ARG A 558 -24.77 10.47 -8.31
C ARG A 558 -24.97 10.84 -6.84
N THR A 559 -25.55 9.94 -6.05
CA THR A 559 -25.77 10.15 -4.61
C THR A 559 -24.45 10.44 -3.88
N ILE A 560 -23.40 9.68 -4.18
CA ILE A 560 -22.06 9.86 -3.58
C ILE A 560 -21.46 11.20 -4.00
N ILE A 561 -21.52 11.55 -5.29
CA ILE A 561 -21.03 12.83 -5.80
C ILE A 561 -21.76 14.00 -5.12
N GLU A 562 -23.09 13.95 -5.06
CA GLU A 562 -23.92 14.98 -4.44
C GLU A 562 -23.64 15.13 -2.94
N ALA A 563 -23.49 14.02 -2.20
CA ALA A 563 -23.19 14.07 -0.77
C ALA A 563 -21.85 14.79 -0.51
N ASN A 564 -20.83 14.50 -1.33
CA ASN A 564 -19.53 15.16 -1.23
C ASN A 564 -19.56 16.61 -1.71
N GLY A 565 -20.28 16.91 -2.78
CA GLY A 565 -20.48 18.27 -3.28
C GLY A 565 -21.19 19.18 -2.27
N ARG A 566 -22.25 18.68 -1.62
CA ARG A 566 -22.92 19.40 -0.52
C ARG A 566 -21.97 19.66 0.64
N ALA A 567 -21.15 18.68 1.02
CA ALA A 567 -20.20 18.82 2.12
C ALA A 567 -19.07 19.83 1.84
N LEU A 568 -18.70 20.06 0.57
CA LEU A 568 -17.76 21.12 0.18
C LEU A 568 -18.34 22.53 0.43
N LEU A 569 -19.65 22.69 0.30
CA LEU A 569 -20.33 23.99 0.39
C LEU A 569 -20.92 24.29 1.79
N ALA A 570 -21.02 23.29 2.66
CA ALA A 570 -21.78 23.38 3.91
C ALA A 570 -21.18 24.33 4.98
N GLY A 571 -19.92 24.78 4.84
CA GLY A 571 -19.27 25.69 5.80
C GLY A 571 -19.10 25.14 7.22
N ALA A 572 -19.27 23.82 7.42
CA ALA A 572 -19.15 23.16 8.72
C ALA A 572 -17.69 23.10 9.21
N ALA A 573 -17.49 22.82 10.51
CA ALA A 573 -16.15 22.61 11.05
C ALA A 573 -15.43 21.46 10.31
N PRO A 574 -14.14 21.63 9.93
CA PRO A 574 -13.41 20.65 9.12
C PRO A 574 -12.95 19.46 9.97
N ARG A 575 -13.89 18.59 10.34
CA ARG A 575 -13.64 17.44 11.21
C ARG A 575 -13.12 16.22 10.44
N LEU A 576 -12.23 15.47 11.07
CA LEU A 576 -11.82 14.14 10.64
C LEU A 576 -12.78 13.07 11.18
N GLY A 577 -12.72 11.88 10.60
CA GLY A 577 -13.48 10.71 11.05
C GLY A 577 -13.08 10.31 12.47
N ASP A 578 -14.08 9.88 13.25
CA ASP A 578 -14.03 9.58 14.70
C ASP A 578 -14.09 10.80 15.64
N TRP A 579 -14.03 12.02 15.13
CA TRP A 579 -14.31 13.20 15.94
C TRP A 579 -15.82 13.45 16.07
N PRO A 580 -16.31 13.99 17.20
CA PRO A 580 -17.73 14.22 17.41
C PRO A 580 -18.37 15.07 16.32
N ASP A 581 -19.57 14.72 15.88
CA ASP A 581 -20.32 15.50 14.89
C ASP A 581 -20.65 16.92 15.38
N THR A 582 -20.66 17.13 16.70
CA THR A 582 -20.91 18.41 17.37
C THR A 582 -19.63 19.23 17.60
N ALA A 583 -18.47 18.77 17.12
CA ALA A 583 -17.19 19.45 17.36
C ALA A 583 -17.17 20.84 16.69
N THR A 584 -16.79 21.85 17.47
CA THR A 584 -16.55 23.22 16.99
C THR A 584 -15.20 23.33 16.29
N GLN A 585 -14.92 24.47 15.65
CA GLN A 585 -13.59 24.75 15.08
C GLN A 585 -12.47 24.71 16.14
N ALA A 586 -12.76 25.16 17.36
CA ALA A 586 -11.83 25.09 18.48
C ALA A 586 -11.56 23.63 18.89
N ASP A 587 -12.61 22.79 18.94
CA ASP A 587 -12.49 21.37 19.30
C ASP A 587 -11.66 20.60 18.28
N VAL A 588 -11.92 20.77 16.97
CA VAL A 588 -11.15 20.08 15.92
C VAL A 588 -9.68 20.54 15.89
N SER A 589 -9.42 21.82 16.18
CA SER A 589 -8.07 22.37 16.31
C SER A 589 -7.33 21.78 17.51
N ALA A 590 -8.00 21.64 18.65
CA ALA A 590 -7.44 21.03 19.86
C ALA A 590 -7.18 19.54 19.66
N ALA A 591 -8.10 18.81 19.02
CA ALA A 591 -7.94 17.41 18.67
C ALA A 591 -6.74 17.19 17.74
N LEU A 592 -6.63 18.00 16.67
CA LEU A 592 -5.49 17.92 15.75
C LEU A 592 -4.16 18.15 16.46
N ARG A 593 -4.06 19.19 17.29
CA ARG A 593 -2.85 19.47 18.08
C ARG A 593 -2.47 18.30 18.97
N SER A 594 -3.46 17.72 19.66
CA SER A 594 -3.24 16.61 20.58
C SER A 594 -2.75 15.35 19.85
N GLU A 595 -3.47 14.92 18.81
CA GLU A 595 -3.15 13.68 18.10
C GLU A 595 -1.82 13.78 17.33
N LEU A 596 -1.52 14.93 16.71
CA LEU A 596 -0.21 15.16 16.08
C LEU A 596 0.92 15.18 17.11
N GLY A 597 0.72 15.82 18.25
CA GLY A 597 1.71 15.88 19.33
C GLY A 597 2.04 14.49 19.89
N GLN A 598 1.02 13.65 20.10
CA GLN A 598 1.18 12.27 20.56
C GLN A 598 1.91 11.41 19.53
N LEU A 599 1.50 11.48 18.26
CA LEU A 599 2.15 10.72 17.19
C LEU A 599 3.62 11.15 17.00
N ALA A 600 3.90 12.44 17.05
CA ALA A 600 5.27 12.98 16.98
C ALA A 600 6.15 12.50 18.14
N ALA A 601 5.63 12.54 19.37
CA ALA A 601 6.36 12.02 20.54
C ALA A 601 6.62 10.50 20.40
N GLY A 602 5.67 9.77 19.81
CA GLY A 602 5.84 8.37 19.47
C GLY A 602 7.00 8.14 18.50
N TYR A 603 7.00 8.84 17.37
CA TYR A 603 8.06 8.76 16.35
C TYR A 603 9.45 9.15 16.86
N GLU A 604 9.54 10.11 17.78
CA GLU A 604 10.80 10.50 18.39
C GLU A 604 11.36 9.44 19.35
N ALA A 605 10.50 8.81 20.16
CA ALA A 605 10.91 7.80 21.12
C ALA A 605 11.15 6.42 20.48
N TRP A 606 10.51 6.15 19.34
CA TRP A 606 10.44 4.82 18.74
C TRP A 606 11.79 4.20 18.36
N PRO A 607 12.74 4.90 17.71
CA PRO A 607 14.02 4.30 17.35
C PRO A 607 14.78 3.73 18.55
N ALA A 608 14.73 4.42 19.71
CA ALA A 608 15.37 3.96 20.94
C ALA A 608 14.67 2.73 21.54
N LEU A 609 13.33 2.72 21.54
CA LEU A 609 12.55 1.55 21.96
C LEU A 609 12.83 0.33 21.08
N TRP A 610 12.81 0.52 19.77
CA TRP A 610 13.06 -0.55 18.79
C TRP A 610 14.49 -1.08 18.90
N SER A 611 15.50 -0.21 19.02
CA SER A 611 16.89 -0.66 19.19
C SER A 611 17.07 -1.47 20.46
N HIS A 612 16.51 -1.02 21.59
CA HIS A 612 16.56 -1.80 22.83
C HIS A 612 15.86 -3.16 22.68
N ALA A 613 14.68 -3.18 22.05
CA ALA A 613 13.95 -4.42 21.82
C ALA A 613 14.70 -5.40 20.91
N ARG A 614 15.37 -4.90 19.87
CA ARG A 614 16.26 -5.69 19.00
C ARG A 614 17.39 -6.32 19.80
N ASP A 615 18.05 -5.54 20.65
CA ASP A 615 19.21 -6.00 21.43
C ASP A 615 18.81 -7.04 22.51
N GLU A 616 17.60 -6.94 23.05
CA GLU A 616 17.02 -7.98 23.92
C GLU A 616 16.64 -9.25 23.13
N GLY A 617 16.16 -9.09 21.90
CA GLY A 617 15.81 -10.19 21.02
C GLY A 617 14.78 -11.14 21.66
N GLU A 618 15.11 -12.43 21.71
CA GLU A 618 14.26 -13.47 22.30
C GLU A 618 13.96 -13.24 23.79
N ARG A 619 14.85 -12.55 24.52
CA ARG A 619 14.68 -12.30 25.97
C ARG A 619 13.47 -11.41 26.26
N LEU A 620 13.05 -10.60 25.28
CA LEU A 620 11.87 -9.77 25.41
C LEU A 620 10.59 -10.60 25.47
N LEU A 621 10.49 -11.65 24.62
CA LEU A 621 9.36 -12.57 24.60
C LEU A 621 9.39 -13.59 25.74
N SER A 622 10.57 -14.13 26.07
CA SER A 622 10.69 -15.15 27.13
C SER A 622 10.47 -14.59 28.54
N GLY A 623 10.54 -13.27 28.71
CA GLY A 623 10.32 -12.59 29.99
C GLY A 623 8.89 -12.11 30.22
N LEU A 624 7.91 -12.60 29.45
CA LEU A 624 6.48 -12.26 29.54
C LEU A 624 5.72 -13.23 30.45
#